data_AF-A0AAV4Y0J1-F1
#
_entry.id   AF-A0AAV4Y0J1-F1
#
_cell.length_a   1.000
_cell.length_b   1.000
_cell.length_c   1.000
_cell.angle_alpha   90.00
_cell.angle_beta   90.00
_cell.angle_gamma   90.00
#
_symmetry.space_group_name_H-M   'P 1'
#
loop_
_entity.id
_entity.type
_entity.pdbx_description
1 polymer ?
#
loop_
_entity_poly.entity_id
_entity_poly.type
_entity_poly.pdbx_seq_one_letter_code
_entity_poly.pdbx_strand_id
1 'polypeptide(L)'
;MSEQIKFIIQELNKEPFNKKFNLISFDSLRTDNLLQIVNDVFTEVDPKMKTDVRAEDPEQMVLKNLNFLRVLKYKPPETMDLSDFRQGLVTGEKSVIYHILEWILRRVPELKKNEHIWHNFL
;
A
#
# COMPACT_ATOMS: atom_id res chain seq x y z
N MET A 1 -9.47 10.64 9.49
CA MET A 1 -8.08 10.52 9.98
C MET A 1 -7.94 9.55 11.16
N SER A 2 -8.38 9.87 12.39
CA SER A 2 -8.12 9.00 13.56
C SER A 2 -8.61 7.54 13.39
N GLU A 3 -9.82 7.35 12.86
CA GLU A 3 -10.40 6.01 12.66
C GLU A 3 -9.71 5.21 11.55
N GLN A 4 -9.38 5.86 10.42
CA GLN A 4 -8.58 5.29 9.33
C GLN A 4 -7.22 4.77 9.85
N ILE A 5 -6.50 5.58 10.62
CA ILE A 5 -5.19 5.18 11.18
C ILE A 5 -5.36 4.02 12.17
N LYS A 6 -6.39 4.05 13.03
CA LYS A 6 -6.71 2.93 13.93
C LYS A 6 -6.99 1.64 13.17
N PHE A 7 -7.77 1.71 12.08
CA PHE A 7 -8.07 0.56 11.22
C PHE A 7 -6.79 0.00 10.57
N ILE A 8 -5.96 0.86 9.96
CA ILE A 8 -4.68 0.45 9.34
C ILE A 8 -3.79 -0.26 10.37
N ILE A 9 -3.64 0.30 11.57
CA ILE A 9 -2.85 -0.32 12.65
C ILE A 9 -3.45 -1.66 13.09
N GLN A 10 -4.77 -1.77 13.19
CA GLN A 10 -5.45 -3.01 13.55
C GLN A 10 -5.20 -4.12 12.53
N GLU A 11 -5.29 -3.83 11.22
CA GLU A 11 -5.02 -4.84 10.18
C GLU A 11 -3.53 -5.17 10.05
N LEU A 12 -2.63 -4.19 10.11
CA LEU A 12 -1.17 -4.42 10.08
C LEU A 12 -0.64 -5.20 11.31
N ASN A 13 -1.41 -5.25 12.40
CA ASN A 13 -1.06 -6.01 13.60
C ASN A 13 -1.56 -7.45 13.58
N LYS A 14 -2.51 -7.80 12.71
CA LYS A 14 -3.00 -9.17 12.52
C LYS A 14 -2.05 -9.97 11.63
N GLU A 15 -2.30 -11.26 11.54
CA GLU A 15 -1.78 -12.03 10.42
C GLU A 15 -2.31 -11.46 9.09
N PRO A 16 -1.49 -11.44 8.04
CA PRO A 16 -0.12 -11.99 7.95
C PRO A 16 0.98 -11.01 8.41
N PHE A 17 0.67 -9.72 8.53
CA PHE A 17 1.66 -8.63 8.65
C PHE A 17 2.38 -8.54 10.00
N ASN A 18 1.69 -8.83 11.11
CA ASN A 18 2.24 -8.97 12.46
C ASN A 18 3.16 -7.81 12.94
N LYS A 19 2.93 -6.56 12.49
CA LYS A 19 3.87 -5.43 12.66
C LYS A 19 3.93 -4.81 14.07
N LYS A 20 2.96 -5.10 14.94
CA LYS A 20 2.89 -4.64 16.36
C LYS A 20 2.97 -3.11 16.55
N PHE A 21 2.39 -2.35 15.62
CA PHE A 21 2.28 -0.89 15.72
C PHE A 21 1.26 -0.43 16.77
N ASN A 22 1.47 0.78 17.29
CA ASN A 22 0.50 1.58 18.02
C ASN A 22 0.46 2.98 17.39
N LEU A 23 -0.46 3.86 17.82
CA LEU A 23 -0.63 5.19 17.21
C LEU A 23 0.67 6.01 17.19
N ILE A 24 1.47 5.97 18.25
CA ILE A 24 2.70 6.75 18.38
C ILE A 24 3.80 6.16 17.48
N SER A 25 3.98 4.84 17.51
CA SER A 25 5.00 4.17 16.69
C SER A 25 4.66 4.19 15.19
N PHE A 26 3.38 4.27 14.83
CA PHE A 26 2.93 4.39 13.44
C PHE A 26 3.05 5.83 12.92
N ASP A 27 2.66 6.83 13.72
CA ASP A 27 2.75 8.23 13.29
C ASP A 27 4.21 8.75 13.25
N SER A 28 5.10 8.18 14.07
CA SER A 28 6.54 8.44 14.01
C SER A 28 7.28 7.70 12.89
N LEU A 29 6.59 6.92 12.05
CA LEU A 29 7.22 6.28 10.89
C LEU A 29 7.70 7.33 9.87
N ARG A 30 8.97 7.17 9.46
CA ARG A 30 9.53 7.87 8.31
C ARG A 30 8.90 7.40 7.01
N THR A 31 8.92 8.28 6.01
CA THR A 31 8.55 8.02 4.60
C THR A 31 8.99 6.66 4.08
N ASP A 32 10.26 6.29 4.25
CA ASP A 32 10.81 5.04 3.72
C ASP A 32 10.25 3.79 4.41
N ASN A 33 9.95 3.87 5.71
CA ASN A 33 9.25 2.79 6.41
C ASN A 33 7.78 2.68 5.96
N LEU A 34 7.11 3.81 5.71
CA LEU A 34 5.73 3.83 5.21
C LEU A 34 5.62 3.24 3.80
N LEU A 35 6.55 3.59 2.91
CA LEU A 35 6.65 3.00 1.56
C LEU A 35 6.93 1.50 1.62
N GLN A 36 7.82 1.04 2.49
CA GLN A 36 8.07 -0.39 2.67
C GLN A 36 6.82 -1.12 3.19
N ILE A 37 6.05 -0.53 4.11
CA ILE A 37 4.78 -1.12 4.58
C ILE A 37 3.76 -1.24 3.44
N VAL A 38 3.64 -0.25 2.55
CA VAL A 38 2.80 -0.38 1.34
C VAL A 38 3.29 -1.54 0.47
N ASN A 39 4.59 -1.65 0.22
CA ASN A 39 5.12 -2.72 -0.61
C ASN A 39 5.00 -4.11 0.04
N ASP A 40 5.12 -4.21 1.36
CA ASP A 40 4.86 -5.45 2.10
C ASP A 40 3.38 -5.88 1.96
N VAL A 41 2.44 -4.92 2.01
CA VAL A 41 1.02 -5.19 1.79
C VAL A 41 0.71 -5.54 0.33
N PHE A 42 1.43 -4.96 -0.64
CA PHE A 42 1.35 -5.38 -2.05
C PHE A 42 1.92 -6.78 -2.28
N THR A 43 3.05 -7.10 -1.65
CA THR A 43 3.71 -8.43 -1.68
C THR A 43 2.79 -9.54 -1.17
N GLU A 44 1.94 -9.20 -0.20
CA GLU A 44 0.96 -10.13 0.37
C GLU A 44 -0.26 -10.35 -0.55
N VAL A 45 -0.49 -9.48 -1.54
CA VAL A 45 -1.55 -9.62 -2.54
C VAL A 45 -1.03 -10.23 -3.86
N ASP A 46 0.22 -9.94 -4.22
CA ASP A 46 0.95 -10.61 -5.30
C ASP A 46 2.44 -10.71 -4.90
N PRO A 47 2.99 -11.93 -4.68
CA PRO A 47 4.39 -12.12 -4.30
C PRO A 47 5.43 -11.51 -5.27
N LYS A 48 5.06 -11.22 -6.53
CA LYS A 48 5.93 -10.53 -7.51
C LYS A 48 6.23 -9.09 -7.13
N MET A 49 5.44 -8.48 -6.24
CA MET A 49 5.68 -7.13 -5.73
C MET A 49 6.84 -7.06 -4.73
N LYS A 50 7.31 -8.21 -4.21
CA LYS A 50 8.41 -8.31 -3.23
C LYS A 50 9.67 -7.57 -3.67
N THR A 51 9.96 -6.44 -3.03
CA THR A 51 11.16 -5.61 -3.26
C THR A 51 11.46 -4.78 -2.01
N ASP A 52 12.73 -4.43 -1.82
CA ASP A 52 13.15 -3.44 -0.81
C ASP A 52 13.09 -2.05 -1.44
N VAL A 53 12.19 -1.20 -0.95
CA VAL A 53 11.96 0.15 -1.51
C VAL A 53 13.16 1.08 -1.34
N ARG A 54 14.13 0.74 -0.49
CA ARG A 54 15.37 1.51 -0.29
C ARG A 54 16.46 1.15 -1.30
N ALA A 55 16.34 0.01 -1.97
CA ALA A 55 17.28 -0.47 -2.98
C ALA A 55 16.78 -0.22 -4.42
N GLU A 56 15.51 0.15 -4.60
CA GLU A 56 14.89 0.47 -5.88
C GLU A 56 14.96 1.98 -6.17
N ASP A 57 15.03 2.34 -7.45
CA ASP A 57 14.89 3.73 -7.87
C ASP A 57 13.47 4.26 -7.59
N PRO A 58 13.30 5.47 -7.02
CA PRO A 58 11.98 5.98 -6.66
C PRO A 58 11.00 6.09 -7.82
N GLU A 59 11.46 6.39 -9.04
CA GLU A 59 10.56 6.44 -10.21
C GLU A 59 10.14 5.04 -10.65
N GLN A 60 11.06 4.07 -10.65
CA GLN A 60 10.75 2.67 -10.96
C GLN A 60 9.76 2.08 -9.95
N MET A 61 10.01 2.26 -8.65
CA MET A 61 9.11 1.83 -7.57
C MET A 61 7.71 2.44 -7.74
N VAL A 62 7.62 3.74 -8.04
CA VAL A 62 6.34 4.44 -8.26
C VAL A 62 5.63 3.92 -9.52
N LEU A 63 6.33 3.69 -10.63
CA LEU A 63 5.73 3.11 -11.83
C LEU A 63 5.20 1.70 -11.59
N LYS A 64 5.98 0.85 -10.90
CA LYS A 64 5.57 -0.50 -10.48
C LYS A 64 4.32 -0.47 -9.61
N ASN A 65 4.33 0.37 -8.56
CA ASN A 65 3.21 0.53 -7.63
C ASN A 65 1.95 1.08 -8.33
N LEU A 66 2.09 2.07 -9.21
CA LEU A 66 0.97 2.61 -9.99
C LEU A 66 0.38 1.57 -10.95
N ASN A 67 1.22 0.78 -11.61
CA ASN A 67 0.76 -0.29 -12.49
C ASN A 67 0.01 -1.38 -11.71
N PHE A 68 0.52 -1.78 -10.54
CA PHE A 68 -0.15 -2.73 -9.66
C PHE A 68 -1.51 -2.19 -9.18
N LEU A 69 -1.57 -0.94 -8.71
CA LEU A 69 -2.83 -0.29 -8.32
C LEU A 69 -3.86 -0.25 -9.47
N ARG A 70 -3.44 -0.05 -10.73
CA ARG A 70 -4.33 -0.16 -11.90
C ARG A 70 -4.88 -1.57 -12.09
N VAL A 71 -4.05 -2.61 -11.94
CA VAL A 71 -4.49 -4.02 -12.02
C VAL A 71 -5.52 -4.34 -10.94
N LEU A 72 -5.31 -3.85 -9.71
CA LEU A 72 -6.29 -3.96 -8.61
C LEU A 72 -7.55 -3.11 -8.82
N LYS A 73 -7.63 -2.29 -9.88
CA LYS A 73 -8.71 -1.32 -10.15
C LYS A 73 -8.89 -0.31 -9.00
N TYR A 74 -7.79 0.07 -8.35
CA TYR A 74 -7.76 1.17 -7.39
C TYR A 74 -8.14 2.49 -8.08
N LYS A 75 -8.86 3.34 -7.36
CA LYS A 75 -9.16 4.72 -7.75
C LYS A 75 -8.61 5.66 -6.69
N PRO A 76 -7.78 6.65 -7.07
CA PRO A 76 -7.39 7.76 -6.19
C PRO A 76 -8.62 8.54 -5.69
N PRO A 77 -8.48 9.35 -4.62
CA PRO A 77 -9.53 10.27 -4.18
C PRO A 77 -9.94 11.22 -5.31
N GLU A 78 -11.24 11.42 -5.52
CA GLU A 78 -11.74 12.34 -6.55
C GLU A 78 -11.35 13.82 -6.31
N THR A 79 -10.92 14.14 -5.09
CA THR A 79 -10.43 15.46 -4.67
C THR A 79 -8.93 15.67 -4.91
N MET A 80 -8.24 14.74 -5.57
CA MET A 80 -6.78 14.75 -5.73
C MET A 80 -6.39 14.48 -7.19
N ASP A 81 -5.59 15.37 -7.76
CA ASP A 81 -5.08 15.22 -9.12
C ASP A 81 -4.09 14.05 -9.24
N LEU A 82 -4.03 13.44 -10.42
CA LEU A 82 -3.17 12.28 -10.69
C LEU A 82 -1.68 12.61 -10.62
N SER A 83 -1.29 13.86 -10.90
CA SER A 83 0.06 14.38 -10.69
C SER A 83 0.45 14.33 -9.22
N ASP A 84 -0.46 14.81 -8.37
CA ASP A 84 -0.24 15.02 -6.94
C ASP A 84 -0.28 13.68 -6.21
N PHE A 85 -1.19 12.78 -6.62
CA PHE A 85 -1.19 11.39 -6.18
C PHE A 85 0.13 10.67 -6.53
N ARG A 86 0.65 10.86 -7.75
CA ARG A 86 1.96 10.29 -8.15
C ARG A 86 3.08 10.89 -7.31
N GLN A 87 3.10 12.22 -7.13
CA GLN A 87 4.14 12.90 -6.35
C GLN A 87 4.10 12.48 -4.88
N GLY A 88 2.92 12.38 -4.27
CA GLY A 88 2.70 11.88 -2.93
C GLY A 88 3.12 10.42 -2.75
N LEU A 89 3.03 9.59 -3.81
CA LEU A 89 3.58 8.24 -3.79
C LEU A 89 5.12 8.22 -3.86
N VAL A 90 5.75 9.17 -4.57
CA VAL A 90 7.23 9.33 -4.59
C VAL A 90 7.74 9.82 -3.24
N THR A 91 7.06 10.79 -2.61
CA THR A 91 7.47 11.41 -1.33
C THR A 91 6.95 10.67 -0.10
N GLY A 92 6.16 9.60 -0.29
CA GLY A 92 5.45 8.85 0.76
C GLY A 92 4.59 9.74 1.65
N GLU A 93 3.84 10.65 1.05
CA GLU A 93 2.90 11.55 1.72
C GLU A 93 1.86 10.75 2.50
N LYS A 94 1.75 11.02 3.81
CA LYS A 94 0.85 10.29 4.73
C LYS A 94 -0.60 10.23 4.23
N SER A 95 -1.12 11.29 3.59
CA SER A 95 -2.50 11.33 3.07
C SER A 95 -2.75 10.24 2.01
N VAL A 96 -1.86 10.19 1.00
CA VAL A 96 -1.85 9.22 -0.11
C VAL A 96 -1.61 7.81 0.42
N ILE A 97 -0.56 7.63 1.24
CA ILE A 97 -0.16 6.32 1.76
C ILE A 97 -1.24 5.72 2.66
N TYR A 98 -1.84 6.50 3.57
CA TYR A 98 -2.90 5.98 4.45
C TYR A 98 -4.17 5.63 3.66
N HIS A 99 -4.51 6.38 2.62
CA HIS A 99 -5.64 6.03 1.75
C HIS A 99 -5.39 4.74 0.95
N ILE A 100 -4.17 4.53 0.43
CA ILE A 100 -3.80 3.28 -0.26
C ILE A 100 -3.88 2.10 0.72
N LEU A 101 -3.26 2.22 1.90
CA LEU A 101 -3.24 1.18 2.93
C LEU A 101 -4.65 0.81 3.38
N GLU A 102 -5.51 1.78 3.72
CA GLU A 102 -6.89 1.50 4.10
C GLU A 102 -7.65 0.77 3.00
N TRP A 103 -7.59 1.26 1.76
CA TRP A 103 -8.32 0.67 0.64
C TRP A 103 -7.92 -0.77 0.38
N ILE A 104 -6.61 -1.07 0.39
CA ILE A 104 -6.13 -2.41 0.09
C ILE A 104 -6.35 -3.36 1.27
N LEU A 105 -6.09 -2.93 2.52
CA LEU A 105 -6.28 -3.77 3.71
C LEU A 105 -7.74 -4.21 3.88
N ARG A 106 -8.71 -3.35 3.54
CA ARG A 106 -10.14 -3.70 3.47
C ARG A 106 -10.45 -4.80 2.44
N ARG A 107 -9.58 -5.02 1.45
CA ARG A 107 -9.79 -5.90 0.29
C ARG A 107 -8.78 -7.05 0.17
N VAL A 108 -7.73 -7.13 0.99
CA VAL A 108 -6.72 -8.22 0.95
C VAL A 108 -7.36 -9.62 0.82
N PRO A 109 -8.40 -10.00 1.58
CA PRO A 109 -9.05 -11.31 1.42
C PRO A 109 -9.70 -11.51 0.04
N GLU A 110 -10.28 -10.45 -0.53
CA GLU A 110 -10.91 -10.45 -1.85
C GLU A 110 -9.91 -10.38 -3.00
N LEU A 111 -8.71 -9.84 -2.77
CA LEU A 111 -7.66 -9.66 -3.78
C LEU A 111 -6.69 -10.85 -3.86
N LYS A 112 -6.53 -11.61 -2.76
CA LYS A 112 -5.92 -12.97 -2.74
C LYS A 112 -6.87 -14.03 -3.30
N LYS A 113 -8.17 -13.91 -2.94
CA LYS A 113 -9.22 -14.40 -3.83
C LYS A 113 -9.10 -13.62 -5.16
N ASN A 114 -9.54 -14.14 -6.28
CA ASN A 114 -9.22 -13.57 -7.60
C ASN A 114 -7.73 -13.59 -8.03
N GLU A 115 -6.68 -13.42 -7.20
CA GLU A 115 -5.27 -13.59 -7.65
C GLU A 115 -5.08 -14.95 -8.35
N HIS A 116 -5.49 -16.03 -7.68
CA HIS A 116 -5.53 -17.39 -8.22
C HIS A 116 -6.41 -17.57 -9.47
N ILE A 117 -7.31 -16.61 -9.77
CA ILE A 117 -8.11 -16.57 -10.99
C ILE A 117 -7.30 -15.82 -12.07
N TRP A 118 -6.82 -14.61 -11.79
CA TRP A 118 -5.98 -13.81 -12.69
C TRP A 118 -4.73 -14.58 -13.16
N HIS A 119 -4.13 -15.40 -12.29
CA HIS A 119 -2.98 -16.25 -12.62
C HIS A 119 -3.28 -17.33 -13.66
N ASN A 120 -4.55 -17.74 -13.83
CA ASN A 120 -4.98 -18.72 -14.83
C ASN A 120 -5.46 -18.07 -16.15
N PHE A 121 -5.43 -16.74 -16.25
CA PHE A 121 -5.90 -15.97 -17.42
C PHE A 121 -4.79 -15.11 -18.08
N LEU A 122 -3.52 -15.30 -17.70
CA LEU A 122 -2.33 -14.68 -18.28
C LEU A 122 -1.29 -15.74 -18.66
#